data_AF-A0A2D4ZPK3-F1
#
_entry.id   AF-A0A2D4ZPK3-F1
#
_cell.length_a   1.000
_cell.length_b   1.000
_cell.length_c   1.000
_cell.angle_alpha   90.00
_cell.angle_beta   90.00
_cell.angle_gamma   90.00
#
_symmetry.space_group_name_H-M   'P 1'
#
loop_
_entity.id
_entity.type
_entity.pdbx_description
1 polymer ?
#
loop_
_entity_poly.entity_id
_entity_poly.type
_entity_poly.pdbx_seq_one_letter_code
_entity_poly.pdbx_strand_id
1 'polypeptide(L)'
;MCLAFVIFLTRPLHIQFTAKGHGNAAVQSSHRLPTPRIGGLAVILGGFFGAFTLDATTFNLVSFLAISALPVFLGGLGEDVGFNVSAKMRLVLSFASALLAGMLFGAWIPRMGVPVLEILTLYTFPAIILTLLISGGISHSLHLIDGLNGLAIGVSIVIALGLMSVAVSVGGYQISYILLLI
;
A
#
# COMPACT_ATOMS: atom_id res chain seq x y z
N MET A 1 5.52 4.40 -18.33
CA MET A 1 4.89 5.59 -18.99
C MET A 1 4.02 5.24 -20.21
N CYS A 2 4.33 4.24 -21.03
CA CYS A 2 3.50 3.87 -22.20
C CYS A 2 2.11 3.30 -21.84
N LEU A 3 1.98 2.53 -20.76
CA LEU A 3 0.70 1.93 -20.34
C LEU A 3 -0.34 2.95 -19.86
N ALA A 4 0.09 4.01 -19.16
CA ALA A 4 -0.80 5.08 -18.72
C ALA A 4 -1.37 5.88 -19.91
N PHE A 5 -0.61 6.01 -20.99
CA PHE A 5 -1.03 6.65 -22.23
C PHE A 5 -2.07 5.81 -22.99
N VAL A 6 -1.87 4.48 -23.05
CA VAL A 6 -2.83 3.54 -23.64
C VAL A 6 -4.17 3.58 -22.90
N ILE A 7 -4.15 3.61 -21.56
CA ILE A 7 -5.37 3.71 -20.73
C ILE A 7 -6.07 5.07 -20.92
N PHE A 8 -5.31 6.15 -21.12
CA PHE A 8 -5.88 7.46 -21.45
C PHE A 8 -6.61 7.44 -22.82
N LEU A 9 -6.03 6.74 -23.80
CA LEU A 9 -6.61 6.60 -25.14
C LEU A 9 -7.84 5.69 -25.20
N THR A 10 -7.93 4.65 -24.36
CA THR A 10 -9.07 3.70 -24.36
C THR A 10 -10.25 4.11 -23.46
N ARG A 11 -10.21 5.32 -22.88
CA ARG A 11 -11.29 5.91 -22.06
C ARG A 11 -12.72 5.76 -22.62
N PRO A 12 -13.02 5.99 -23.91
CA PRO A 12 -14.40 5.92 -24.39
C PRO A 12 -14.96 4.49 -24.42
N LEU A 13 -14.11 3.45 -24.45
CA LEU A 13 -14.55 2.05 -24.57
C LEU A 13 -14.99 1.44 -23.23
N HIS A 14 -14.29 1.78 -22.13
CA HIS A 14 -14.55 1.18 -20.81
C HIS A 14 -15.70 1.82 -20.03
N ILE A 15 -16.09 3.05 -20.38
CA ILE A 15 -17.20 3.76 -19.73
C ILE A 15 -18.56 3.14 -20.10
N GLN A 16 -18.67 2.51 -21.29
CA GLN A 16 -19.92 1.85 -21.71
C GLN A 16 -20.20 0.52 -20.99
N PHE A 17 -19.18 -0.19 -20.48
CA PHE A 17 -19.34 -1.51 -19.87
C PHE A 17 -19.32 -1.54 -18.33
N THR A 18 -18.77 -0.50 -17.66
CA THR A 18 -18.52 -0.54 -16.21
C THR A 18 -19.43 0.40 -15.39
N ALA A 19 -20.30 1.18 -16.03
CA ALA A 19 -21.20 2.10 -15.32
C ALA A 19 -22.38 1.36 -14.65
N LYS A 20 -22.22 0.93 -13.39
CA LYS A 20 -23.35 0.58 -12.52
C LYS A 20 -23.86 1.83 -11.78
N GLY A 21 -25.18 2.01 -11.84
CA GLY A 21 -25.91 3.18 -11.37
C GLY A 21 -25.92 3.39 -9.86
N HIS A 22 -26.08 4.66 -9.50
CA HIS A 22 -26.03 5.23 -8.15
C HIS A 22 -27.25 4.85 -7.29
N GLY A 23 -27.00 4.21 -6.15
CA GLY A 23 -27.90 4.24 -5.00
C GLY A 23 -27.41 5.30 -4.00
N ASN A 24 -28.11 6.44 -3.94
CA ASN A 24 -27.82 7.58 -3.08
C ASN A 24 -27.78 7.21 -1.58
N ALA A 25 -26.60 7.12 -0.96
CA ALA A 25 -26.42 7.18 0.51
C ALA A 25 -24.94 7.20 0.98
N ALA A 26 -24.05 7.96 0.33
CA ALA A 26 -22.68 8.13 0.84
C ALA A 26 -22.40 9.61 1.15
N VAL A 27 -22.33 9.95 2.44
CA VAL A 27 -22.10 11.30 2.99
C VAL A 27 -20.68 11.83 2.68
N GLN A 28 -19.83 11.02 2.06
CA GLN A 28 -18.52 11.42 1.55
C GLN A 28 -18.29 10.92 0.12
N SER A 29 -19.05 11.44 -0.85
CA SER A 29 -18.66 11.36 -2.25
C SER A 29 -18.58 12.77 -2.84
N SER A 30 -17.35 13.20 -3.18
CA SER A 30 -17.10 14.44 -3.94
C SER A 30 -17.17 14.19 -5.46
N HIS A 31 -17.32 12.93 -5.88
CA HIS A 31 -17.35 12.54 -7.29
C HIS A 31 -18.72 12.04 -7.74
N ARG A 32 -19.17 12.60 -8.87
CA ARG A 32 -20.39 12.23 -9.61
C ARG A 32 -20.15 11.15 -10.68
N LEU A 33 -18.92 10.64 -10.82
CA LEU A 33 -18.52 9.70 -11.87
C LEU A 33 -17.69 8.54 -11.29
N PRO A 34 -17.92 7.29 -11.73
CA PRO A 34 -17.15 6.13 -11.28
C PRO A 34 -15.69 6.26 -11.72
N THR A 35 -14.77 6.32 -10.76
CA THR A 35 -13.33 6.36 -11.03
C THR A 35 -12.79 4.93 -11.17
N PRO A 36 -11.92 4.66 -12.17
CA PRO A 36 -11.36 3.33 -12.38
C PRO A 36 -10.42 2.96 -11.22
N ARG A 37 -10.81 1.95 -10.44
CA ARG A 37 -10.06 1.47 -9.27
C ARG A 37 -9.04 0.38 -9.62
N ILE A 38 -8.35 0.55 -10.75
CA ILE A 38 -7.35 -0.39 -11.29
C ILE A 38 -5.92 0.07 -10.89
N GLY A 39 -5.79 1.18 -10.17
CA GLY A 39 -4.50 1.75 -9.76
C GLY A 39 -3.63 0.76 -8.96
N GLY A 40 -4.21 0.02 -8.01
CA GLY A 40 -3.49 -1.00 -7.25
C GLY A 40 -2.95 -2.14 -8.13
N LEU A 41 -3.71 -2.55 -9.16
CA LEU A 41 -3.24 -3.54 -10.14
C LEU A 41 -2.06 -3.01 -10.97
N ALA A 42 -2.06 -1.73 -11.34
CA ALA A 42 -0.95 -1.12 -12.05
C ALA A 42 0.33 -1.09 -11.20
N VAL A 43 0.21 -0.80 -9.89
CA VAL A 43 1.35 -0.82 -8.95
C VAL A 43 1.90 -2.23 -8.77
N ILE A 44 1.03 -3.24 -8.60
CA ILE A 44 1.47 -4.63 -8.47
C ILE A 44 2.15 -5.13 -9.74
N LEU A 45 1.57 -4.87 -10.91
CA LEU A 45 2.18 -5.28 -12.18
C LEU A 45 3.51 -4.55 -12.41
N GLY A 46 3.57 -3.24 -12.13
CA GLY A 46 4.80 -2.46 -12.21
C GLY A 46 5.90 -3.01 -11.29
N GLY A 47 5.56 -3.26 -10.02
CA GLY A 47 6.45 -3.88 -9.05
C GLY A 47 6.88 -5.29 -9.45
N PHE A 48 5.97 -6.10 -10.00
CA PHE A 48 6.27 -7.45 -10.47
C PHE A 48 7.27 -7.45 -11.63
N PHE A 49 7.05 -6.63 -12.66
CA PHE A 49 8.00 -6.51 -13.77
C PHE A 49 9.32 -5.88 -13.33
N GLY A 50 9.26 -4.88 -12.45
CA GLY A 50 10.45 -4.25 -11.88
C GLY A 50 11.28 -5.21 -11.03
N ALA A 51 10.65 -6.15 -10.32
CA ALA A 51 11.33 -7.12 -9.49
C ALA A 51 12.32 -7.98 -10.29
N PHE A 52 12.03 -8.31 -11.55
CA PHE A 52 12.92 -9.08 -12.41
C PHE A 52 14.22 -8.36 -12.78
N THR A 53 14.29 -7.03 -12.59
CA THR A 53 15.53 -6.26 -12.81
C THR A 53 16.44 -6.23 -11.59
N LEU A 54 15.98 -6.76 -10.45
CA LEU A 54 16.72 -6.75 -9.20
C LEU A 54 17.59 -8.00 -9.06
N ASP A 55 18.61 -7.91 -8.21
CA ASP A 55 19.41 -9.06 -7.81
C ASP A 55 18.60 -10.04 -6.95
N ALA A 56 19.08 -11.28 -6.83
CA ALA A 56 18.36 -12.35 -6.13
C ALA A 56 18.03 -12.01 -4.66
N THR A 57 18.88 -11.23 -3.97
CA THR A 57 18.62 -10.87 -2.56
C THR A 57 17.48 -9.87 -2.46
N THR A 58 17.48 -8.83 -3.30
CA THR A 58 16.43 -7.82 -3.32
C THR A 58 15.11 -8.39 -3.86
N PHE A 59 15.17 -9.31 -4.83
CA PHE A 59 13.99 -10.04 -5.32
C PHE A 59 13.27 -10.81 -4.20
N ASN A 60 14.03 -11.48 -3.31
CA ASN A 60 13.44 -12.17 -2.16
C ASN A 60 12.74 -11.19 -1.20
N LEU A 61 13.34 -10.02 -0.95
CA LEU A 61 12.71 -8.98 -0.11
C LEU A 61 11.40 -8.48 -0.73
N VAL A 62 11.38 -8.24 -2.03
CA VAL A 62 10.16 -7.82 -2.77
C VAL A 62 9.11 -8.92 -2.70
N SER A 63 9.51 -10.18 -2.80
CA SER A 63 8.61 -11.33 -2.71
C SER A 63 7.94 -11.41 -1.33
N PHE A 64 8.71 -11.22 -0.24
CA PHE A 64 8.15 -11.18 1.11
C PHE A 64 7.21 -9.98 1.32
N LEU A 65 7.56 -8.82 0.75
CA LEU A 65 6.70 -7.64 0.78
C LEU A 65 5.40 -7.87 0.00
N ALA A 66 5.47 -8.48 -1.18
CA ALA A 66 4.30 -8.82 -1.99
C ALA A 66 3.37 -9.81 -1.27
N ILE A 67 3.92 -10.87 -0.68
CA ILE A 67 3.15 -11.87 0.08
C ILE A 67 2.49 -11.23 1.30
N SER A 68 3.22 -10.41 2.05
CA SER A 68 2.66 -9.72 3.23
C SER A 68 1.61 -8.67 2.87
N ALA A 69 1.69 -8.05 1.69
CA ALA A 69 0.70 -7.09 1.21
C ALA A 69 -0.62 -7.74 0.73
N LEU A 70 -0.66 -9.06 0.51
CA LEU A 70 -1.83 -9.77 -0.05
C LEU A 70 -3.14 -9.51 0.72
N PRO A 71 -3.23 -9.62 2.06
CA PRO A 71 -4.48 -9.36 2.78
C PRO A 71 -5.07 -7.97 2.50
N VAL A 72 -4.26 -6.91 2.58
CA VAL A 72 -4.69 -5.54 2.27
C VAL A 72 -5.09 -5.40 0.82
N PHE A 73 -4.29 -5.95 -0.09
CA PHE A 73 -4.58 -5.87 -1.51
C PHE A 73 -5.88 -6.57 -1.88
N LEU A 74 -6.12 -7.79 -1.37
CA LEU A 74 -7.37 -8.52 -1.59
C LEU A 74 -8.56 -7.79 -0.98
N GLY A 75 -8.38 -7.13 0.16
CA GLY A 75 -9.39 -6.27 0.77
C GLY A 75 -9.78 -5.09 -0.11
N GLY A 76 -8.79 -4.38 -0.67
CA GLY A 76 -9.01 -3.27 -1.60
C GLY A 76 -9.63 -3.74 -2.92
N LEU A 77 -9.07 -4.80 -3.52
CA LEU A 77 -9.58 -5.37 -4.76
C LEU A 77 -11.02 -5.88 -4.61
N GLY A 78 -11.35 -6.48 -3.48
CA GLY A 78 -12.72 -6.94 -3.18
C GLY A 78 -13.72 -5.77 -3.22
N GLU A 79 -13.38 -4.65 -2.60
CA GLU A 79 -14.21 -3.43 -2.64
C GLU A 79 -14.36 -2.89 -4.07
N ASP A 80 -13.27 -2.92 -4.84
CA ASP A 80 -13.23 -2.43 -6.22
C ASP A 80 -14.07 -3.27 -7.19
N VAL A 81 -14.14 -4.58 -6.94
CA VAL A 81 -14.99 -5.54 -7.68
C VAL A 81 -16.46 -5.47 -7.23
N GLY A 82 -16.76 -4.72 -6.17
CA GLY A 82 -18.13 -4.46 -5.69
C GLY A 82 -18.57 -5.33 -4.50
N PHE A 83 -17.63 -6.01 -3.83
CA PHE A 83 -17.92 -6.61 -2.52
C PHE A 83 -18.05 -5.52 -1.46
N ASN A 84 -18.98 -5.70 -0.52
CA ASN A 84 -19.18 -4.76 0.57
C ASN A 84 -18.13 -4.98 1.68
N VAL A 85 -16.92 -4.47 1.47
CA VAL A 85 -15.83 -4.54 2.46
C VAL A 85 -15.91 -3.34 3.41
N SER A 86 -16.38 -3.59 4.62
CA SER A 86 -16.48 -2.54 5.65
C SER A 86 -15.12 -1.93 6.01
N ALA A 87 -15.10 -0.68 6.47
CA ALA A 87 -13.89 -0.01 6.94
C ALA A 87 -13.18 -0.79 8.07
N LYS A 88 -13.96 -1.43 8.96
CA LYS A 88 -13.42 -2.30 10.03
C LYS A 88 -12.68 -3.50 9.47
N MET A 89 -13.22 -4.15 8.43
CA MET A 89 -12.56 -5.29 7.80
C MET A 89 -11.25 -4.88 7.14
N ARG A 90 -11.21 -3.71 6.48
CA ARG A 90 -9.98 -3.16 5.90
C ARG A 90 -8.90 -2.92 6.95
N LEU A 91 -9.27 -2.37 8.10
CA LEU A 91 -8.35 -2.20 9.23
C LEU A 91 -7.77 -3.55 9.70
N VAL A 92 -8.62 -4.57 9.86
CA VAL A 92 -8.17 -5.92 10.24
C VAL A 92 -7.22 -6.51 9.20
N LEU A 93 -7.52 -6.35 7.90
CA LEU A 93 -6.65 -6.79 6.81
C LEU A 93 -5.31 -6.04 6.82
N SER A 94 -5.29 -4.73 7.12
CA SER A 94 -4.06 -3.96 7.33
C SER A 94 -3.21 -4.49 8.48
N PHE A 95 -3.81 -4.86 9.60
CA PHE A 95 -3.08 -5.50 10.69
C PHE A 95 -2.61 -6.92 10.35
N ALA A 96 -3.40 -7.69 9.61
CA ALA A 96 -3.00 -9.01 9.14
C ALA A 96 -1.78 -8.92 8.21
N SER A 97 -1.76 -7.95 7.28
CA SER A 97 -0.60 -7.68 6.43
C SER A 97 0.63 -7.26 7.22
N ALA A 98 0.48 -6.36 8.20
CA ALA A 98 1.59 -5.95 9.07
C ALA A 98 2.16 -7.12 9.89
N LEU A 99 1.30 -8.02 10.37
CA LEU A 99 1.70 -9.22 11.10
C LEU A 99 2.48 -10.18 10.21
N LEU A 100 1.98 -10.44 9.00
CA LEU A 100 2.67 -11.27 8.02
C LEU A 100 4.03 -10.68 7.64
N ALA A 101 4.13 -9.35 7.46
CA ALA A 101 5.40 -8.69 7.18
C ALA A 101 6.40 -8.93 8.33
N GLY A 102 6.00 -8.65 9.58
CA GLY A 102 6.89 -8.86 10.74
C GLY A 102 7.33 -10.31 10.92
N MET A 103 6.46 -11.28 10.62
CA MET A 103 6.80 -12.70 10.63
C MET A 103 7.77 -13.10 9.50
N LEU A 104 7.53 -12.65 8.27
CA LEU A 104 8.37 -12.99 7.11
C LEU A 104 9.75 -12.36 7.16
N PHE A 105 9.84 -11.11 7.60
CA PHE A 105 11.13 -10.42 7.77
C PHE A 105 11.83 -10.78 9.09
N GLY A 106 11.13 -11.46 10.01
CA GLY A 106 11.66 -11.77 11.34
C GLY A 106 12.03 -10.51 12.15
N ALA A 107 11.40 -9.39 11.85
CA ALA A 107 11.80 -8.07 12.33
C ALA A 107 10.59 -7.30 12.86
N TRP A 108 10.78 -6.75 14.07
CA TRP A 108 9.86 -5.81 14.72
C TRP A 108 10.62 -4.50 14.93
N ILE A 109 9.91 -3.38 15.09
CA ILE A 109 10.54 -2.06 15.26
C ILE A 109 11.52 -2.10 16.45
N PRO A 110 12.84 -2.02 16.21
CA PRO A 110 13.83 -2.23 17.26
C PRO A 110 14.07 -0.97 18.08
N ARG A 111 13.81 0.20 17.48
CA ARG A 111 14.05 1.51 18.10
C ARG A 111 13.11 2.53 17.49
N MET A 112 12.45 3.33 18.33
CA MET A 112 11.53 4.37 17.87
C MET A 112 12.15 5.78 17.83
N GLY A 113 13.30 5.99 18.49
CA GLY A 113 13.96 7.30 18.55
C GLY A 113 13.29 8.32 19.48
N VAL A 114 12.23 7.92 20.20
CA VAL A 114 11.56 8.73 21.22
C VAL A 114 11.73 8.05 22.58
N PRO A 115 12.37 8.68 23.58
CA PRO A 115 12.77 8.03 24.83
C PRO A 115 11.64 7.32 25.58
N VAL A 116 10.44 7.91 25.61
CA VAL A 116 9.27 7.34 26.30
C VAL A 116 8.77 6.08 25.62
N LEU A 117 8.76 6.06 24.28
CA LEU A 117 8.29 4.95 23.48
C LEU A 117 9.33 3.84 23.34
N GLU A 118 10.61 4.16 23.59
CA GLU A 118 11.72 3.21 23.56
C GLU A 118 11.60 2.13 24.65
N ILE A 119 10.91 2.45 25.76
CA ILE A 119 10.58 1.47 26.82
C ILE A 119 9.73 0.32 26.27
N LEU A 120 8.84 0.60 25.32
CA LEU A 120 8.00 -0.42 24.69
C LEU A 120 8.82 -1.33 23.77
N THR A 121 9.85 -0.80 23.11
CA THR A 121 10.73 -1.59 22.23
C THR A 121 11.71 -2.48 22.98
N LEU A 122 11.87 -2.32 24.30
CA LEU A 122 12.68 -3.21 25.15
C LEU A 122 12.07 -4.61 25.30
N TYR A 123 10.75 -4.72 25.17
CA TYR A 123 10.03 -5.98 25.34
C TYR A 123 9.44 -6.43 24.00
N THR A 124 9.61 -7.71 23.68
CA THR A 124 9.18 -8.26 22.38
C THR A 124 7.68 -8.11 22.13
N PHE A 125 6.84 -8.39 23.13
CA PHE A 125 5.39 -8.37 22.95
C PHE A 125 4.84 -6.94 22.71
N PRO A 126 5.21 -5.92 23.51
CA PRO A 126 4.87 -4.53 23.20
C PRO A 126 5.45 -4.03 21.86
N ALA A 127 6.68 -4.44 21.50
CA ALA A 127 7.28 -4.08 20.20
C ALA A 127 6.48 -4.65 19.01
N ILE A 128 5.96 -5.87 19.12
CA ILE A 128 5.06 -6.46 18.11
C ILE A 128 3.80 -5.62 17.97
N ILE A 129 3.08 -5.37 19.07
CA ILE A 129 1.83 -4.59 19.05
C ILE A 129 2.06 -3.22 18.41
N LEU A 130 3.14 -2.56 18.80
CA LEU A 130 3.52 -1.26 18.30
C LEU A 130 3.84 -1.28 16.80
N THR A 131 4.56 -2.30 16.34
CA THR A 131 4.85 -2.51 14.92
C THR A 131 3.57 -2.69 14.11
N LEU A 132 2.62 -3.50 14.62
CA LEU A 132 1.32 -3.71 13.99
C LEU A 132 0.50 -2.42 13.93
N LEU A 133 0.44 -1.67 15.03
CA LEU A 133 -0.29 -0.41 15.09
C LEU A 133 0.26 0.62 14.11
N ILE A 134 1.58 0.77 14.04
CA ILE A 134 2.22 1.73 13.13
C ILE A 134 2.06 1.28 11.67
N SER A 135 2.46 0.06 11.33
CA SER A 135 2.44 -0.43 9.96
C SER A 135 1.00 -0.56 9.42
N GLY A 136 0.11 -1.21 10.17
CA GLY A 136 -1.29 -1.37 9.80
C GLY A 136 -2.05 -0.04 9.83
N GLY A 137 -1.73 0.85 10.79
CA GLY A 137 -2.31 2.19 10.88
C GLY A 137 -1.94 3.07 9.69
N ILE A 138 -0.68 3.05 9.25
CA ILE A 138 -0.24 3.77 8.04
C ILE A 138 -0.98 3.23 6.81
N SER A 139 -1.02 1.91 6.63
CA SER A 139 -1.74 1.27 5.52
C SER A 139 -3.23 1.67 5.49
N HIS A 140 -3.91 1.60 6.63
CA HIS A 140 -5.31 1.98 6.74
C HIS A 140 -5.52 3.48 6.48
N SER A 141 -4.61 4.34 6.97
CA SER A 141 -4.68 5.79 6.77
C SER A 141 -4.52 6.17 5.30
N LEU A 142 -3.60 5.52 4.57
CA LEU A 142 -3.42 5.71 3.13
C LEU A 142 -4.70 5.34 2.36
N HIS A 143 -5.37 4.26 2.78
CA HIS A 143 -6.68 3.90 2.21
C HIS A 143 -7.71 5.00 2.47
N LEU A 144 -7.81 5.52 3.69
CA LEU A 144 -8.79 6.57 4.03
C LEU A 144 -8.63 7.84 3.19
N ILE A 145 -7.38 8.24 2.87
CA ILE A 145 -7.11 9.43 2.04
C ILE A 145 -7.24 9.18 0.53
N ASP A 146 -7.27 7.92 0.08
CA ASP A 146 -7.44 7.56 -1.33
C ASP A 146 -8.86 7.88 -1.86
N GLY A 147 -9.82 8.06 -0.95
CA GLY A 147 -11.15 8.59 -1.29
C GLY A 147 -11.16 10.04 -1.78
N LEU A 148 -10.03 10.75 -1.74
CA LEU A 148 -9.89 12.15 -2.13
C LEU A 148 -9.03 12.27 -3.40
N ASN A 149 -9.64 12.55 -4.55
CA ASN A 149 -9.05 13.23 -5.74
C ASN A 149 -7.56 12.96 -6.06
N GLY A 150 -7.08 11.70 -6.02
CA GLY A 150 -5.67 11.36 -6.33
C GLY A 150 -4.63 11.87 -5.32
N LEU A 151 -5.07 12.36 -4.15
CA LEU A 151 -4.21 12.81 -3.05
C LEU A 151 -3.31 11.66 -2.55
N ALA A 152 -3.86 10.45 -2.42
CA ALA A 152 -3.13 9.30 -1.93
C ALA A 152 -1.91 8.97 -2.79
N ILE A 153 -1.99 9.09 -4.12
CA ILE A 153 -0.85 8.86 -5.02
C ILE A 153 0.24 9.90 -4.76
N GLY A 154 -0.12 11.19 -4.69
CA GLY A 154 0.84 12.26 -4.41
C GLY A 154 1.53 12.08 -3.06
N VAL A 155 0.77 11.77 -2.02
CA VAL A 155 1.29 11.50 -0.67
C VAL A 155 2.19 10.26 -0.67
N SER A 156 1.81 9.19 -1.38
CA SER A 156 2.61 7.96 -1.47
C SER A 156 3.94 8.18 -2.17
N ILE A 157 3.97 8.98 -3.25
CA ILE A 157 5.22 9.34 -3.95
C ILE A 157 6.14 10.14 -3.04
N VAL A 158 5.62 11.14 -2.31
CA VAL A 158 6.42 11.94 -1.37
C VAL A 158 6.98 11.07 -0.23
N ILE A 159 6.17 10.14 0.31
CA ILE A 159 6.63 9.17 1.31
C ILE A 159 7.72 8.27 0.73
N ALA A 160 7.54 7.74 -0.47
CA ALA A 160 8.51 6.87 -1.13
C ALA A 160 9.85 7.58 -1.37
N LEU A 161 9.84 8.83 -1.86
CA LEU A 161 11.04 9.64 -2.04
C LEU A 161 11.74 9.95 -0.71
N GLY A 162 10.97 10.28 0.34
CA GLY A 162 11.49 10.48 1.69
C GLY A 162 12.19 9.23 2.23
N LEU A 163 11.51 8.08 2.18
CA LEU A 163 12.09 6.80 2.60
C LEU A 163 13.31 6.41 1.76
N MET A 164 13.30 6.70 0.46
CA MET A 164 14.43 6.45 -0.44
C MET A 164 15.65 7.27 -0.03
N SER A 165 15.48 8.57 0.26
CA SER A 165 16.57 9.43 0.72
C SER A 165 17.20 8.95 2.03
N VAL A 166 16.38 8.46 2.97
CA VAL A 166 16.85 7.87 4.22
C VAL A 166 17.59 6.55 3.96
N ALA A 167 17.04 5.70 3.11
CA ALA A 167 17.66 4.41 2.74
C ALA A 167 19.06 4.63 2.15
N VAL A 168 19.21 5.60 1.24
CA VAL A 168 20.52 5.95 0.67
C VAL A 168 21.47 6.50 1.75
N SER A 169 20.97 7.33 2.65
CA SER A 169 21.78 7.95 3.73
C SER A 169 22.33 6.93 4.73
N VAL A 170 21.62 5.81 4.94
CA VAL A 170 22.02 4.72 5.85
C VAL A 170 22.71 3.57 5.10
N GLY A 171 22.91 3.68 3.77
CA GLY A 171 23.56 2.65 2.95
C GLY A 171 22.66 1.45 2.60
N GLY A 172 21.36 1.55 2.83
CA GLY A 172 20.35 0.53 2.51
C GLY A 172 19.93 0.56 1.03
N TYR A 173 20.87 0.34 0.11
CA TYR A 173 20.63 0.44 -1.34
C TYR A 173 19.53 -0.50 -1.85
N GLN A 174 19.41 -1.70 -1.27
CA GLN A 174 18.36 -2.66 -1.60
C GLN A 174 16.96 -2.05 -1.39
N ILE A 175 16.74 -1.38 -0.25
CA ILE A 175 15.46 -0.72 0.07
C ILE A 175 15.21 0.44 -0.90
N SER A 176 16.26 1.19 -1.25
CA SER A 176 16.15 2.26 -2.25
C SER A 176 15.70 1.75 -3.62
N TYR A 177 16.22 0.60 -4.07
CA TYR A 177 15.80 0.01 -5.35
C TYR A 177 14.34 -0.46 -5.32
N ILE A 178 13.90 -1.03 -4.19
CA ILE A 178 12.49 -1.43 -4.00
C ILE A 178 11.57 -0.21 -4.07
N LEU A 179 11.93 0.89 -3.41
CA LEU A 179 11.13 2.12 -3.39
C LEU A 179 11.08 2.83 -4.75
N LEU A 180 12.01 2.56 -5.66
CA LEU A 180 11.99 3.09 -7.03
C LEU A 180 10.96 2.38 -7.92
N LEU A 181 10.58 1.14 -7.57
CA LEU A 181 9.61 0.36 -8.34
C LEU A 181 8.15 0.82 -8.13
N ILE A 182 7.88 1.61 -7.10
CA ILE A 182 6.55 2.07 -6.66
C ILE A 182 6.35 3.51 -7.10
#